data_AF-A0A502T214-F1
#
_entry.id   AF-A0A502T214-F1
#
_cell.length_a   1.000
_cell.length_b   1.000
_cell.length_c   1.000
_cell.angle_alpha   90.00
_cell.angle_beta   90.00
_cell.angle_gamma   90.00
#
_symmetry.space_group_name_H-M   'P 1'
#
loop_
_entity.id
_entity.type
_entity.pdbx_description
1 polymer ?
#
loop_
_entity_poly.entity_id
_entity_poly.type
_entity_poly.pdbx_seq_one_letter_code
_entity_poly.pdbx_strand_id
1 'polypeptide(L)'
;MTQQTDQREVTSRSRWSTALISAFGGPFAGFLWIGAGRLALVSLVFFSVLALAIVYVGFPALPGVDLSRATNFSNVTSMVLSAALVAPFANRFTPNRWYAHGGVVLALAILTSLIAALVIRTLLFQPFTIPSSSMNPTLQNGDYLFVSKFAYGYSRYSIPFELLPIEGRVFGAEPKRGDVVVFKFPPDPSIDYIQRIVGLPGEKIQMIDGVLHIDNVAVGLEDAGTFAYEESSRPAKLRRETLPGGVVHFVLDLTDNSVGDNTRAWIVPPGHYFVLGDNRDNASDSRFRVGFVPYENLVGKAARLFWNSRGLDYASRQVVNGSVGR
;
A
#
# COMPACT_ATOMS: atom_id res chain seq x y z
N MET A 1 8.02 -56.99 -6.68
CA MET A 1 8.47 -56.00 -5.67
C MET A 1 7.70 -54.66 -5.75
N THR A 2 6.55 -54.60 -6.42
CA THR A 2 5.83 -53.35 -6.74
C THR A 2 4.55 -53.11 -5.91
N GLN A 3 4.16 -54.03 -5.03
CA GLN A 3 2.91 -53.93 -4.25
C GLN A 3 3.08 -53.36 -2.82
N GLN A 4 4.31 -53.21 -2.33
CA GLN A 4 4.56 -52.79 -0.94
C GLN A 4 4.63 -51.28 -0.73
N THR A 5 4.74 -50.49 -1.82
CA THR A 5 4.77 -49.02 -1.76
C THR A 5 3.40 -48.39 -1.60
N ASP A 6 2.34 -49.01 -2.13
CA ASP A 6 0.97 -48.44 -2.11
C ASP A 6 0.26 -48.59 -0.76
N GLN A 7 0.60 -49.59 0.06
CA GLN A 7 -0.11 -49.82 1.32
C GLN A 7 0.31 -48.91 2.48
N ARG A 8 1.44 -48.19 2.38
CA ARG A 8 1.90 -47.31 3.47
C ARG A 8 1.09 -46.01 3.58
N GLU A 9 0.41 -45.56 2.53
CA GLU A 9 -0.26 -44.25 2.51
C GLU A 9 -1.69 -44.22 3.05
N VAL A 10 -2.29 -45.37 3.38
CA VAL A 10 -3.68 -45.44 3.88
C VAL A 10 -3.78 -45.21 5.40
N THR A 11 -2.64 -45.08 6.09
CA THR A 11 -2.58 -44.82 7.53
C THR A 11 -2.64 -43.32 7.85
N SER A 12 -3.30 -42.97 8.95
CA SER A 12 -3.38 -41.59 9.43
C SER A 12 -1.98 -40.98 9.63
N ARG A 13 -1.80 -39.70 9.30
CA ARG A 13 -0.50 -39.02 9.40
C ARG A 13 -0.11 -38.79 10.88
N SER A 14 1.19 -38.86 11.18
CA SER A 14 1.71 -38.53 12.50
C SER A 14 1.42 -37.08 12.90
N ARG A 15 1.18 -36.85 14.20
CA ARG A 15 1.04 -35.49 14.77
C ARG A 15 2.28 -34.64 14.53
N TRP A 16 3.48 -35.24 14.55
CA TRP A 16 4.74 -34.54 14.32
C TRP A 16 4.92 -34.08 12.87
N SER A 17 4.63 -34.95 11.90
CA SER A 17 4.70 -34.54 10.48
C SER A 17 3.64 -33.50 10.15
N THR A 18 2.43 -33.65 10.72
CA THR A 18 1.36 -32.65 10.58
C THR A 18 1.76 -31.30 11.16
N ALA A 19 2.34 -31.29 12.37
CA ALA A 19 2.85 -30.06 12.99
C ALA A 19 3.93 -29.40 12.14
N LEU A 20 4.88 -30.18 11.61
CA LEU A 20 5.96 -29.69 10.75
C LEU A 20 5.41 -29.05 9.45
N ILE A 21 4.55 -29.76 8.73
CA ILE A 21 3.96 -29.24 7.48
C ILE A 21 3.12 -27.99 7.76
N SER A 22 2.37 -27.96 8.86
CA SER A 22 1.57 -26.80 9.23
C SER A 22 2.44 -25.61 9.66
N ALA A 23 3.55 -25.84 10.34
CA ALA A 23 4.46 -24.78 10.75
C ALA A 23 5.01 -23.99 9.55
N PHE A 24 5.45 -24.69 8.49
CA PHE A 24 6.06 -24.03 7.33
C PHE A 24 5.08 -23.68 6.20
N GLY A 25 4.01 -24.45 6.03
CA GLY A 25 3.01 -24.24 4.97
C GLY A 25 1.70 -23.61 5.46
N GLY A 26 1.63 -23.22 6.73
CA GLY A 26 0.43 -22.72 7.38
C GLY A 26 -0.69 -23.77 7.52
N PRO A 27 -1.85 -23.38 8.05
CA PRO A 27 -2.97 -24.31 8.27
C PRO A 27 -3.51 -24.90 6.97
N PHE A 28 -3.42 -24.18 5.85
CA PHE A 28 -3.81 -24.67 4.53
C PHE A 28 -3.04 -25.93 4.14
N ALA A 29 -1.70 -25.90 4.16
CA ALA A 29 -0.88 -27.06 3.83
C ALA A 29 -1.08 -28.19 4.84
N GLY A 30 -1.20 -27.87 6.14
CA GLY A 30 -1.48 -28.84 7.20
C GLY A 30 -2.77 -29.62 6.99
N PHE A 31 -3.87 -28.93 6.64
CA PHE A 31 -5.14 -29.59 6.37
C PHE A 31 -5.15 -30.36 5.04
N LEU A 32 -4.43 -29.91 4.01
CA LEU A 32 -4.22 -30.71 2.80
C LEU A 32 -3.45 -32.01 3.11
N TRP A 33 -2.38 -31.92 3.90
CA TRP A 33 -1.51 -33.04 4.29
C TRP A 33 -2.26 -34.18 4.97
N ILE A 34 -3.24 -33.86 5.80
CA ILE A 34 -4.06 -34.87 6.51
C ILE A 34 -5.29 -35.32 5.69
N GLY A 35 -5.50 -34.78 4.49
CA GLY A 35 -6.64 -35.12 3.63
C GLY A 35 -7.91 -34.29 3.88
N ALA A 36 -7.89 -33.32 4.80
CA ALA A 36 -9.04 -32.51 5.19
C ALA A 36 -9.28 -31.30 4.28
N GLY A 37 -9.59 -31.54 3.00
CA GLY A 37 -9.66 -30.50 1.97
C GLY A 37 -10.66 -29.37 2.25
N ARG A 38 -11.79 -29.65 2.90
CA ARG A 38 -12.76 -28.62 3.30
C ARG A 38 -12.18 -27.67 4.34
N LEU A 39 -11.49 -28.21 5.35
CA LEU A 39 -10.82 -27.41 6.38
C LEU A 39 -9.64 -26.62 5.79
N ALA A 40 -8.94 -27.19 4.81
CA ALA A 40 -7.90 -26.48 4.07
C ALA A 40 -8.48 -25.21 3.41
N LEU A 41 -9.55 -25.34 2.62
CA LEU A 41 -10.19 -24.18 1.98
C LEU A 41 -10.71 -23.14 2.99
N VAL A 42 -11.36 -23.59 4.07
CA VAL A 42 -11.82 -22.68 5.14
C VAL A 42 -10.64 -21.92 5.74
N SER A 43 -9.54 -22.61 6.04
CA SER A 43 -8.35 -21.96 6.58
C SER A 43 -7.72 -20.97 5.60
N LEU A 44 -7.66 -21.31 4.31
CA LEU A 44 -7.11 -20.42 3.27
C LEU A 44 -7.89 -19.11 3.22
N VAL A 45 -9.23 -19.19 3.17
CA VAL A 45 -10.10 -18.01 3.15
C VAL A 45 -9.95 -17.21 4.44
N PHE A 46 -10.04 -17.86 5.61
CA PHE A 46 -9.94 -17.19 6.90
C PHE A 46 -8.63 -16.41 7.06
N PHE A 47 -7.49 -17.06 6.82
CA PHE A 47 -6.18 -16.41 6.97
C PHE A 47 -5.92 -15.36 5.88
N SER A 48 -6.48 -15.51 4.68
CA SER A 48 -6.42 -14.45 3.65
C SER A 48 -7.22 -13.22 4.06
N VAL A 49 -8.45 -13.40 4.58
CA VAL A 49 -9.28 -12.30 5.08
C VAL A 49 -8.63 -11.63 6.29
N LEU A 50 -8.07 -12.41 7.22
CA LEU A 50 -7.35 -11.88 8.37
C LEU A 50 -6.13 -11.04 7.95
N ALA A 51 -5.34 -11.53 7.00
CA ALA A 51 -4.19 -10.80 6.48
C ALA A 51 -4.62 -9.46 5.83
N LEU A 52 -5.71 -9.48 5.04
CA LEU A 52 -6.26 -8.26 4.44
C LEU A 52 -6.81 -7.28 5.47
N ALA A 53 -7.49 -7.78 6.51
CA ALA A 53 -7.96 -6.95 7.62
C ALA A 53 -6.79 -6.28 8.34
N ILE A 54 -5.69 -7.01 8.58
CA ILE A 54 -4.47 -6.45 9.18
C ILE A 54 -3.86 -5.35 8.31
N VAL A 55 -3.76 -5.55 6.99
CA VAL A 55 -3.24 -4.53 6.07
C VAL A 55 -4.14 -3.28 6.06
N TYR A 56 -5.46 -3.47 6.06
CA TYR A 56 -6.43 -2.38 6.01
C TYR A 56 -6.51 -1.59 7.33
N VAL A 57 -6.65 -2.29 8.45
CA VAL A 57 -6.73 -1.71 9.81
C VAL A 57 -5.37 -1.23 10.28
N GLY A 58 -4.29 -1.76 9.71
CA GLY A 58 -2.90 -1.57 10.13
C GLY A 58 -2.61 -2.20 11.48
N PHE A 59 -1.32 -2.32 11.80
CA PHE A 59 -0.90 -2.58 13.17
C PHE A 59 -0.92 -1.27 13.94
N PRO A 60 -1.66 -1.18 15.07
CA PRO A 60 -1.57 0.00 15.91
C PRO A 60 -0.11 0.18 16.33
N ALA A 61 0.46 1.35 16.04
CA ALA A 61 1.75 1.70 16.60
C ALA A 61 1.59 1.76 18.13
N LEU A 62 2.16 0.78 18.82
CA LEU A 62 2.19 0.80 20.27
C LEU A 62 3.31 1.77 20.71
N PRO A 63 3.00 2.84 21.45
CA PRO A 63 4.01 3.81 21.88
C PRO A 63 5.16 3.10 22.63
N GLY A 64 6.40 3.35 22.20
CA GLY A 64 7.59 2.75 22.81
C GLY A 64 7.89 1.30 22.40
N VAL A 65 7.11 0.69 21.51
CA VAL A 65 7.38 -0.67 21.00
C VAL A 65 8.03 -0.59 19.62
N ASP A 66 9.29 -1.02 19.54
CA ASP A 66 9.98 -1.20 18.28
C ASP A 66 9.44 -2.44 17.54
N LEU A 67 8.54 -2.21 16.57
CA LEU A 67 7.93 -3.27 15.75
C LEU A 67 8.97 -4.09 14.97
N SER A 68 10.19 -3.57 14.74
CA SER A 68 11.24 -4.32 14.03
C SER A 68 11.71 -5.56 14.80
N ARG A 69 11.62 -5.54 16.14
CA ARG A 69 11.90 -6.71 16.99
C ARG A 69 10.70 -7.66 17.05
N ALA A 70 9.48 -7.15 16.89
CA ALA A 70 8.25 -7.94 16.93
C ALA A 70 8.05 -8.85 15.71
N THR A 71 8.60 -8.50 14.55
CA THR A 71 8.48 -9.28 13.30
C THR A 71 9.18 -10.65 13.35
N ASN A 72 10.30 -10.76 14.07
CA ASN A 72 10.97 -12.06 14.27
C ASN A 72 10.19 -12.96 15.23
N PHE A 73 9.56 -12.37 16.26
CA PHE A 73 8.63 -13.11 17.12
C PHE A 73 7.38 -13.55 16.35
N SER A 74 6.84 -12.71 15.46
CA SER A 74 5.61 -13.04 14.73
C SER A 74 5.74 -14.28 13.86
N ASN A 75 6.90 -14.49 13.22
CA ASN A 75 7.10 -15.66 12.35
C ASN A 75 7.08 -16.95 13.17
N VAL A 76 7.88 -17.06 14.23
CA VAL A 76 7.88 -18.25 15.10
C VAL A 76 6.52 -18.46 15.77
N THR A 77 5.90 -17.39 16.27
CA THR A 77 4.55 -17.46 16.86
C THR A 77 3.52 -17.98 15.85
N SER A 78 3.55 -17.51 14.60
CA SER A 78 2.63 -17.97 13.55
C SER A 78 2.84 -19.46 13.21
N MET A 79 4.10 -19.92 13.18
CA MET A 79 4.45 -21.33 12.96
C MET A 79 3.90 -22.21 14.09
N VAL A 80 4.11 -21.80 15.35
CA VAL A 80 3.62 -22.53 16.53
C VAL A 80 2.09 -22.56 16.57
N LEU A 81 1.42 -21.43 16.32
CA LEU A 81 -0.04 -21.36 16.29
C LEU A 81 -0.63 -22.23 15.18
N SER A 82 -0.02 -22.22 13.99
CA SER A 82 -0.42 -23.07 12.88
C SER A 82 -0.30 -24.56 13.23
N ALA A 83 0.84 -24.96 13.81
CA ALA A 83 1.05 -26.34 14.27
C ALA A 83 0.02 -26.74 15.36
N ALA A 84 -0.20 -25.88 16.35
CA ALA A 84 -1.14 -26.11 17.44
C ALA A 84 -2.60 -26.23 16.95
N LEU A 85 -2.97 -25.48 15.90
CA LEU A 85 -4.30 -25.53 15.29
C LEU A 85 -4.58 -26.85 14.57
N VAL A 86 -3.62 -27.35 13.80
CA VAL A 86 -3.84 -28.52 12.91
C VAL A 86 -3.46 -29.85 13.57
N ALA A 87 -2.42 -29.91 14.40
CA ALA A 87 -1.94 -31.15 15.00
C ALA A 87 -2.99 -31.97 15.79
N PRO A 88 -4.01 -31.37 16.44
CA PRO A 88 -5.12 -32.13 17.05
C PRO A 88 -5.98 -32.93 16.06
N PHE A 89 -5.94 -32.58 14.77
CA PHE A 89 -6.71 -33.23 13.71
C PHE A 89 -5.93 -34.32 12.96
N ALA A 90 -4.62 -34.49 13.23
CA ALA A 90 -3.72 -35.36 12.45
C ALA A 90 -4.25 -36.79 12.24
N ASN A 91 -4.89 -37.35 13.27
CA ASN A 91 -5.38 -38.73 13.25
C ASN A 91 -6.87 -38.84 12.91
N ARG A 92 -7.57 -37.72 12.63
CA ARG A 92 -9.01 -37.71 12.36
C ARG A 92 -9.37 -38.01 10.90
N PHE A 93 -8.39 -37.95 10.00
CA PHE A 93 -8.60 -38.06 8.56
C PHE A 93 -7.59 -39.03 7.93
N THR A 94 -7.97 -39.60 6.80
CA THR A 94 -7.11 -40.47 5.99
C THR A 94 -6.71 -39.75 4.70
N PRO A 95 -5.40 -39.60 4.41
CA PRO A 95 -4.90 -38.82 3.29
C PRO A 95 -4.98 -39.57 1.94
N ASN A 96 -6.10 -40.22 1.63
CA ASN A 96 -6.29 -41.01 0.39
C ASN A 96 -6.71 -40.14 -0.82
N ARG A 97 -6.32 -38.88 -0.86
CA ARG A 97 -6.73 -37.96 -1.95
C ARG A 97 -5.48 -37.47 -2.65
N TRP A 98 -5.61 -37.23 -3.96
CA TRP A 98 -4.49 -36.80 -4.82
C TRP A 98 -3.73 -35.59 -4.25
N TYR A 99 -4.43 -34.65 -3.61
CA TYR A 99 -3.85 -33.44 -3.04
C TYR A 99 -3.08 -33.65 -1.71
N ALA A 100 -3.19 -34.82 -1.07
CA ALA A 100 -2.62 -35.10 0.24
C ALA A 100 -1.24 -35.80 0.19
N HIS A 101 -0.66 -35.91 -1.01
CA HIS A 101 0.70 -36.38 -1.23
C HIS A 101 1.69 -35.24 -0.98
N GLY A 102 2.84 -35.52 -0.34
CA GLY A 102 3.76 -34.48 0.13
C GLY A 102 4.21 -33.49 -0.95
N GLY A 103 4.60 -33.98 -2.13
CA GLY A 103 4.99 -33.11 -3.25
C GLY A 103 3.85 -32.24 -3.77
N VAL A 104 2.62 -32.78 -3.78
CA VAL A 104 1.42 -32.05 -4.22
C VAL A 104 1.02 -30.98 -3.20
N VAL A 105 1.06 -31.30 -1.89
CA VAL A 105 0.81 -30.33 -0.82
C VAL A 105 1.77 -29.15 -0.92
N LEU A 106 3.07 -29.42 -1.10
CA LEU A 106 4.07 -28.38 -1.26
C LEU A 106 3.81 -27.52 -2.50
N ALA A 107 3.55 -28.15 -3.65
CA ALA A 107 3.24 -27.44 -4.89
C ALA A 107 1.99 -26.57 -4.76
N LEU A 108 0.91 -27.08 -4.17
CA LEU A 108 -0.32 -26.34 -3.94
C LEU A 108 -0.10 -25.17 -2.97
N ALA A 109 0.62 -25.37 -1.87
CA ALA A 109 0.90 -24.31 -0.89
C ALA A 109 1.72 -23.16 -1.50
N ILE A 110 2.76 -23.49 -2.28
CA ILE A 110 3.56 -22.49 -3.01
C ILE A 110 2.69 -21.77 -4.04
N LEU A 111 1.97 -22.53 -4.87
CA LEU A 111 1.12 -21.96 -5.92
C LEU A 111 0.05 -21.03 -5.35
N THR A 112 -0.64 -21.44 -4.28
CA THR A 112 -1.65 -20.58 -3.65
C THR A 112 -1.04 -19.33 -3.04
N SER A 113 0.16 -19.42 -2.46
CA SER A 113 0.87 -18.25 -1.91
C SER A 113 1.27 -17.27 -3.00
N LEU A 114 1.76 -17.76 -4.14
CA LEU A 114 2.11 -16.95 -5.30
C LEU A 114 0.87 -16.29 -5.92
N ILE A 115 -0.22 -17.04 -6.10
CA ILE A 115 -1.48 -16.52 -6.61
C ILE A 115 -2.05 -15.48 -5.64
N ALA A 116 -2.07 -15.75 -4.34
CA ALA A 116 -2.55 -14.79 -3.33
C ALA A 116 -1.70 -13.50 -3.36
N ALA A 117 -0.37 -13.61 -3.38
CA ALA A 117 0.51 -12.46 -3.49
C ALA A 117 0.26 -11.65 -4.77
N LEU A 118 0.06 -12.33 -5.91
CA LEU A 118 -0.27 -11.69 -7.18
C LEU A 118 -1.63 -10.98 -7.11
N VAL A 119 -2.68 -11.65 -6.64
CA VAL A 119 -4.04 -11.10 -6.50
C VAL A 119 -4.05 -9.90 -5.57
N ILE A 120 -3.42 -10.00 -4.40
CA ILE A 120 -3.35 -8.89 -3.44
C ILE A 120 -2.58 -7.71 -4.07
N ARG A 121 -1.43 -7.96 -4.68
CA ARG A 121 -0.59 -6.92 -5.30
C ARG A 121 -1.23 -6.24 -6.51
N THR A 122 -2.02 -6.98 -7.28
CA THR A 122 -2.68 -6.48 -8.48
C THR A 122 -3.99 -5.78 -8.16
N LEU A 123 -4.81 -6.33 -7.25
CA LEU A 123 -6.16 -5.86 -7.02
C LEU A 123 -6.32 -4.98 -5.77
N LEU A 124 -5.54 -5.21 -4.73
CA LEU A 124 -5.84 -4.65 -3.40
C LEU A 124 -4.82 -3.61 -2.97
N PHE A 125 -3.61 -4.05 -2.62
CA PHE A 125 -2.57 -3.22 -2.04
C PHE A 125 -1.23 -3.49 -2.69
N GLN A 126 -0.54 -2.41 -3.09
CA GLN A 126 0.84 -2.49 -3.55
C GLN A 126 1.75 -1.76 -2.56
N PRO A 127 2.84 -2.37 -2.09
CA PRO A 127 3.84 -1.68 -1.30
C PRO A 127 4.68 -0.76 -2.20
N PHE A 128 4.97 0.44 -1.72
CA PHE A 128 5.89 1.40 -2.32
C PHE A 128 6.88 1.90 -1.28
N THR A 129 8.07 2.29 -1.75
CA THR A 129 9.10 2.96 -0.97
C THR A 129 9.20 4.40 -1.45
N ILE A 130 9.40 5.35 -0.54
CA ILE A 130 9.55 6.77 -0.84
C ILE A 130 11.05 7.13 -0.90
N PRO A 131 11.59 7.38 -2.10
CA PRO A 131 13.00 7.72 -2.25
C PRO A 131 13.27 9.24 -2.23
N SER A 132 12.23 10.08 -2.30
CA SER A 132 12.35 11.53 -2.47
C SER A 132 11.53 12.34 -1.46
N SER A 133 11.97 13.58 -1.22
CA SER A 133 11.44 14.51 -0.21
C SER A 133 10.34 15.43 -0.74
N SER A 134 9.81 15.18 -1.94
CA SER A 134 8.78 16.01 -2.58
C SER A 134 7.45 16.06 -1.82
N MET A 135 7.21 15.07 -0.97
CA MET A 135 6.02 14.96 -0.12
C MET A 135 6.30 15.22 1.36
N ASN A 136 7.47 15.79 1.71
CA ASN A 136 7.72 16.25 3.08
C ASN A 136 6.72 17.36 3.45
N PRO A 137 6.20 17.41 4.69
CA PRO A 137 6.53 16.52 5.82
C PRO A 137 5.65 15.26 5.91
N THR A 138 4.63 15.14 5.05
CA THR A 138 3.65 14.05 5.07
C THR A 138 4.31 12.69 4.86
N LEU A 139 5.10 12.56 3.79
CA LEU A 139 5.89 11.37 3.48
C LEU A 139 7.35 11.74 3.43
N GLN A 140 8.16 11.02 4.18
CA GLN A 140 9.59 11.28 4.35
C GLN A 140 10.43 10.22 3.65
N ASN A 141 11.68 10.59 3.33
CA ASN A 141 12.63 9.68 2.71
C ASN A 141 12.79 8.39 3.53
N GLY A 142 12.70 7.25 2.85
CA GLY A 142 12.76 5.93 3.48
C GLY A 142 11.42 5.41 4.00
N ASP A 143 10.34 6.16 3.89
CA ASP A 143 8.99 5.68 4.23
C ASP A 143 8.58 4.53 3.28
N TYR A 144 7.90 3.54 3.85
CA TYR A 144 7.22 2.47 3.13
C TYR A 144 5.72 2.57 3.38
N LEU A 145 4.94 2.57 2.31
CA LEU A 145 3.50 2.67 2.37
C LEU A 145 2.80 1.59 1.55
N PHE A 146 1.57 1.27 1.96
CA PHE A 146 0.61 0.58 1.12
C PHE A 146 -0.20 1.59 0.32
N VAL A 147 -0.34 1.30 -0.97
CA VAL A 147 -1.20 2.02 -1.91
C VAL A 147 -2.42 1.16 -2.21
N SER A 148 -3.61 1.69 -1.95
CA SER A 148 -4.88 1.07 -2.32
C SER A 148 -5.13 1.25 -3.82
N LYS A 149 -5.14 0.14 -4.56
CA LYS A 149 -5.46 0.16 -6.00
C LYS A 149 -6.95 0.24 -6.26
N PHE A 150 -7.74 -0.46 -5.47
CA PHE A 150 -9.20 -0.48 -5.61
C PHE A 150 -9.84 0.89 -5.39
N ALA A 151 -9.19 1.83 -4.68
CA ALA A 151 -9.71 3.18 -4.46
C ALA A 151 -10.09 3.90 -5.76
N TYR A 152 -9.32 3.68 -6.83
CA TYR A 152 -9.57 4.28 -8.15
C TYR A 152 -9.88 3.22 -9.21
N GLY A 153 -10.14 1.98 -8.80
CA GLY A 153 -10.36 0.87 -9.73
C GLY A 153 -9.15 0.60 -10.61
N TYR A 154 -9.38 -0.15 -11.69
CA TYR A 154 -8.31 -0.77 -12.47
C TYR A 154 -8.20 -0.16 -13.87
N SER A 155 -6.98 0.14 -14.28
CA SER A 155 -6.59 0.58 -15.63
C SER A 155 -5.55 -0.37 -16.22
N ARG A 156 -5.11 -0.11 -17.46
CA ARG A 156 -3.98 -0.83 -18.09
C ARG A 156 -2.71 -0.87 -17.21
N TYR A 157 -2.52 0.13 -16.34
CA TYR A 157 -1.38 0.22 -15.43
C TYR A 157 -1.55 -0.55 -14.10
N SER A 158 -2.70 -1.20 -13.88
CA SER A 158 -2.96 -1.92 -12.63
C SER A 158 -2.35 -3.32 -12.58
N ILE A 159 -2.16 -3.97 -13.74
CA ILE A 159 -1.60 -5.32 -13.86
C ILE A 159 -0.19 -5.29 -14.46
N PRO A 160 0.76 -6.09 -13.92
CA PRO A 160 2.09 -6.22 -14.50
C PRO A 160 2.06 -6.56 -15.99
N PHE A 161 3.03 -6.02 -16.73
CA PHE A 161 3.18 -6.23 -18.18
C PHE A 161 1.98 -5.77 -19.01
N GLU A 162 1.13 -4.89 -18.48
CA GLU A 162 -0.01 -4.32 -19.19
C GLU A 162 -0.95 -5.39 -19.79
N LEU A 163 -1.07 -6.55 -19.13
CA LEU A 163 -1.86 -7.69 -19.59
C LEU A 163 -3.38 -7.43 -19.62
N LEU A 164 -3.84 -6.26 -19.15
CA LEU A 164 -5.22 -5.80 -19.28
C LEU A 164 -5.31 -4.72 -20.37
N PRO A 165 -5.67 -5.08 -21.61
CA PRO A 165 -5.88 -4.13 -22.69
C PRO A 165 -7.27 -3.46 -22.54
N ILE A 166 -7.46 -2.71 -21.46
CA ILE A 166 -8.68 -1.93 -21.22
C ILE A 166 -8.39 -0.44 -21.43
N GLU A 167 -9.29 0.25 -22.12
CA GLU A 167 -9.29 1.70 -22.23
C GLU A 167 -10.05 2.30 -21.03
N GLY A 168 -9.47 3.31 -20.40
CA GLY A 168 -10.06 3.95 -19.21
C GLY A 168 -9.90 3.13 -17.93
N ARG A 169 -10.92 3.20 -17.05
CA ARG A 169 -10.92 2.51 -15.76
C ARG A 169 -12.23 1.79 -15.48
N VAL A 170 -12.12 0.62 -14.85
CA VAL A 170 -13.26 -0.18 -14.39
C VAL A 170 -13.31 -0.23 -12.86
N PHE A 171 -14.54 -0.20 -12.31
CA PHE A 171 -14.80 -0.21 -10.87
C PHE A 171 -14.09 0.90 -10.08
N GLY A 172 -13.79 2.03 -10.73
CA GLY A 172 -13.09 3.16 -10.13
C GLY A 172 -14.02 4.20 -9.53
N ALA A 173 -13.62 4.75 -8.39
CA ALA A 173 -14.19 5.99 -7.88
C ALA A 173 -13.32 7.17 -8.32
N GLU A 174 -13.96 8.32 -8.51
CA GLU A 174 -13.24 9.56 -8.79
C GLU A 174 -12.37 9.95 -7.58
N PRO A 175 -11.10 10.35 -7.79
CA PRO A 175 -10.24 10.86 -6.75
C PRO A 175 -10.82 12.12 -6.12
N LYS A 176 -10.59 12.27 -4.83
CA LYS A 176 -11.06 13.44 -4.08
C LYS A 176 -9.92 14.44 -3.95
N ARG A 177 -10.29 15.73 -3.84
CA ARG A 177 -9.33 16.77 -3.49
C ARG A 177 -8.64 16.41 -2.18
N GLY A 178 -7.33 16.61 -2.14
CA GLY A 178 -6.48 16.30 -1.00
C GLY A 178 -6.01 14.84 -0.97
N ASP A 179 -6.44 13.97 -1.88
CA ASP A 179 -5.94 12.61 -1.93
C ASP A 179 -4.46 12.58 -2.35
N VAL A 180 -3.61 11.92 -1.55
CA VAL A 180 -2.25 11.56 -1.96
C VAL A 180 -2.32 10.31 -2.83
N VAL A 181 -1.80 10.40 -4.05
CA VAL A 181 -1.95 9.38 -5.08
C VAL A 181 -0.62 9.00 -5.69
N VAL A 182 -0.46 7.70 -5.95
CA VAL A 182 0.60 7.21 -6.84
C VAL A 182 0.07 7.18 -8.26
N PHE A 183 0.86 7.64 -9.21
CA PHE A 183 0.51 7.68 -10.62
C PHE A 183 1.73 7.50 -11.51
N LYS A 184 1.48 7.03 -12.73
CA LYS A 184 2.47 6.90 -13.80
C LYS A 184 2.78 8.29 -14.34
N PHE A 185 4.06 8.68 -14.31
CA PHE A 185 4.50 10.00 -14.76
C PHE A 185 4.10 10.23 -16.23
N PRO A 186 3.25 11.21 -16.57
CA PRO A 186 2.66 11.30 -17.91
C PRO A 186 3.67 11.39 -19.07
N PRO A 187 4.78 12.13 -18.96
CA PRO A 187 5.82 12.15 -20.00
C PRO A 187 6.63 10.86 -20.14
N ASP A 188 6.74 10.06 -19.08
CA ASP A 188 7.42 8.75 -19.09
C ASP A 188 6.73 7.78 -18.10
N PRO A 189 5.76 6.99 -18.57
CA PRO A 189 4.99 6.08 -17.72
C PRO A 189 5.81 4.95 -17.07
N SER A 190 7.09 4.78 -17.41
CA SER A 190 7.93 3.80 -16.72
C SER A 190 8.22 4.20 -15.25
N ILE A 191 8.01 5.47 -14.91
CA ILE A 191 8.31 6.05 -13.60
C ILE A 191 7.03 6.29 -12.79
N ASP A 192 7.03 5.85 -11.54
CA ASP A 192 5.94 6.11 -10.58
C ASP A 192 6.23 7.39 -9.78
N TYR A 193 5.25 8.28 -9.70
CA TYR A 193 5.27 9.51 -8.90
C TYR A 193 4.22 9.42 -7.80
N ILE A 194 4.43 10.14 -6.70
CA ILE A 194 3.46 10.31 -5.64
C ILE A 194 3.30 11.79 -5.32
N GLN A 195 2.07 12.30 -5.41
CA GLN A 195 1.75 13.70 -5.18
C GLN A 195 0.33 13.83 -4.60
N ARG A 196 -0.05 15.01 -4.12
CA ARG A 196 -1.40 15.30 -3.65
C ARG A 196 -2.25 15.92 -4.76
N ILE A 197 -3.47 15.42 -4.95
CA ILE A 197 -4.45 16.02 -5.85
C ILE A 197 -4.97 17.31 -5.23
N VAL A 198 -4.73 18.44 -5.89
CA VAL A 198 -5.23 19.75 -5.46
C VAL A 198 -6.23 20.35 -6.42
N GLY A 199 -6.23 19.98 -7.70
CA GLY A 199 -7.17 20.45 -8.71
C GLY A 199 -7.94 19.32 -9.36
N LEU A 200 -9.26 19.48 -9.43
CA LEU A 200 -10.21 18.54 -10.03
C LEU A 200 -10.59 18.96 -11.46
N PRO A 201 -11.18 18.07 -12.27
CA PRO A 201 -11.61 18.39 -13.63
C PRO A 201 -12.49 19.65 -13.70
N GLY A 202 -12.15 20.56 -14.63
CA GLY A 202 -12.90 21.80 -14.87
C GLY A 202 -12.44 23.01 -14.06
N GLU A 203 -11.62 22.82 -13.04
CA GLU A 203 -11.22 23.89 -12.12
C GLU A 203 -10.07 24.75 -12.65
N LYS A 204 -10.04 26.01 -12.24
CA LYS A 204 -8.91 26.91 -12.49
C LYS A 204 -7.95 26.88 -11.31
N ILE A 205 -6.71 26.46 -11.55
CA ILE A 205 -5.64 26.37 -10.55
C ILE A 205 -4.55 27.38 -10.86
N GLN A 206 -4.08 28.10 -9.84
CA GLN A 206 -2.97 29.04 -9.97
C GLN A 206 -2.22 29.17 -8.64
N MET A 207 -0.90 29.28 -8.69
CA MET A 207 -0.08 29.77 -7.57
C MET A 207 0.15 31.27 -7.75
N ILE A 208 -0.14 32.05 -6.71
CA ILE A 208 0.15 33.49 -6.65
C ILE A 208 0.87 33.77 -5.32
N ASP A 209 2.09 34.29 -5.40
CA ASP A 209 2.95 34.60 -4.25
C ASP A 209 3.03 33.45 -3.22
N GLY A 210 3.16 32.22 -3.71
CA GLY A 210 3.30 31.00 -2.89
C GLY A 210 1.98 30.48 -2.32
N VAL A 211 0.85 31.12 -2.63
CA VAL A 211 -0.49 30.71 -2.19
C VAL A 211 -1.25 30.02 -3.33
N LEU A 212 -1.80 28.85 -3.05
CA LEU A 212 -2.66 28.12 -3.99
C LEU A 212 -4.01 28.81 -4.12
N HIS A 213 -4.41 29.13 -5.34
CA HIS A 213 -5.72 29.66 -5.69
C HIS A 213 -6.50 28.63 -6.52
N ILE A 214 -7.74 28.36 -6.13
CA ILE A 214 -8.68 27.47 -6.82
C ILE A 214 -9.90 28.30 -7.20
N ASP A 215 -10.21 28.36 -8.50
CA ASP A 215 -11.28 29.19 -9.07
C ASP A 215 -11.18 30.68 -8.65
N ASN A 216 -9.94 31.17 -8.57
CA ASN A 216 -9.57 32.52 -8.12
C ASN A 216 -9.79 32.78 -6.62
N VAL A 217 -10.11 31.76 -5.83
CA VAL A 217 -10.23 31.86 -4.37
C VAL A 217 -8.94 31.35 -3.74
N ALA A 218 -8.32 32.16 -2.88
CA ALA A 218 -7.15 31.76 -2.13
C ALA A 218 -7.49 30.65 -1.14
N VAL A 219 -6.68 29.58 -1.18
CA VAL A 219 -6.74 28.48 -0.22
C VAL A 219 -6.16 28.97 1.11
N GLY A 220 -6.76 28.53 2.21
CA GLY A 220 -6.30 28.91 3.55
C GLY A 220 -4.89 28.41 3.80
N LEU A 221 -3.97 29.31 4.14
CA LEU A 221 -2.58 29.01 4.41
C LEU A 221 -2.14 29.73 5.68
N GLU A 222 -1.76 28.97 6.69
CA GLU A 222 -1.41 29.49 8.02
C GLU A 222 0.01 29.07 8.40
N ASP A 223 0.72 29.92 9.14
CA ASP A 223 2.02 29.55 9.69
C ASP A 223 1.87 28.47 10.76
N ALA A 224 2.69 27.43 10.68
CA ALA A 224 2.70 26.30 11.60
C ALA A 224 4.10 26.06 12.21
N GLY A 225 4.97 27.06 12.14
CA GLY A 225 6.33 27.01 12.67
C GLY A 225 7.36 26.53 11.65
N THR A 226 8.28 25.68 12.10
CA THR A 226 9.42 25.25 11.29
C THR A 226 9.59 23.74 11.28
N PHE A 227 10.18 23.23 10.20
CA PHE A 227 10.46 21.81 10.01
C PHE A 227 11.95 21.59 9.80
N ALA A 228 12.52 20.63 10.53
CA ALA A 228 13.91 20.22 10.35
C ALA A 228 14.05 19.45 9.04
N TYR A 229 14.70 20.05 8.04
CA TYR A 229 14.79 19.50 6.69
C TYR A 229 16.19 18.93 6.46
N GLU A 230 16.33 17.60 6.36
CA GLU A 230 17.64 16.92 6.27
C GLU A 230 18.53 17.42 5.13
N GLU A 231 17.94 17.88 4.02
CA GLU A 231 18.67 18.31 2.83
C GLU A 231 19.09 19.79 2.87
N SER A 232 18.76 20.52 3.94
CA SER A 232 19.14 21.92 4.13
C SER A 232 19.67 22.18 5.54
N SER A 233 20.70 23.02 5.65
CA SER A 233 21.17 23.50 6.96
C SER A 233 20.21 24.48 7.63
N ARG A 234 19.25 25.04 6.88
CA ARG A 234 18.22 25.94 7.41
C ARG A 234 16.90 25.18 7.56
N PRO A 235 16.18 25.36 8.67
CA PRO A 235 14.86 24.78 8.82
C PRO A 235 13.89 25.38 7.78
N ALA A 236 13.01 24.54 7.26
CA ALA A 236 11.96 24.93 6.33
C ALA A 236 10.81 25.63 7.07
N LYS A 237 10.11 26.56 6.40
CA LYS A 237 8.84 27.10 6.92
C LYS A 237 7.78 26.01 6.79
N LEU A 238 7.14 25.68 7.90
CA LEU A 238 6.04 24.74 7.94
C LEU A 238 4.74 25.54 7.89
N ARG A 239 3.88 25.23 6.93
CA ARG A 239 2.58 25.89 6.80
C ARG A 239 1.45 24.87 6.80
N ARG A 240 0.31 25.26 7.37
CA ARG A 240 -0.92 24.49 7.38
C ARG A 240 -1.82 24.98 6.25
N GLU A 241 -2.05 24.13 5.27
CA GLU A 241 -2.93 24.42 4.13
C GLU A 241 -4.29 23.73 4.28
N THR A 242 -5.37 24.50 4.11
CA THR A 242 -6.75 24.03 4.21
C THR A 242 -7.45 24.10 2.86
N LEU A 243 -7.56 22.94 2.20
CA LEU A 243 -8.20 22.81 0.90
C LEU A 243 -9.73 22.94 1.00
N PRO A 244 -10.41 23.37 -0.09
CA PRO A 244 -11.86 23.32 -0.17
C PRO A 244 -12.40 21.93 0.18
N GLY A 245 -13.43 21.88 1.02
CA GLY A 245 -13.94 20.63 1.60
C GLY A 245 -13.34 20.27 2.97
N GLY A 246 -12.45 21.11 3.51
CA GLY A 246 -11.94 21.00 4.89
C GLY A 246 -10.77 20.03 5.06
N VAL A 247 -10.13 19.60 3.97
CA VAL A 247 -8.93 18.77 4.04
C VAL A 247 -7.74 19.65 4.45
N VAL A 248 -7.21 19.38 5.63
CA VAL A 248 -6.06 20.10 6.20
C VAL A 248 -4.82 19.22 6.09
N HIS A 249 -3.72 19.81 5.62
CA HIS A 249 -2.42 19.15 5.55
C HIS A 249 -1.28 20.16 5.74
N PHE A 250 -0.08 19.65 5.95
CA PHE A 250 1.13 20.47 6.07
C PHE A 250 1.87 20.55 4.75
N VAL A 251 2.43 21.73 4.48
CA VAL A 251 3.29 21.99 3.32
C VAL A 251 4.58 22.65 3.79
N LEU A 252 5.66 22.44 3.05
CA LEU A 252 6.94 23.14 3.26
C LEU A 252 7.12 24.24 2.23
N ASP A 253 7.60 25.38 2.72
CA ASP A 253 8.12 26.53 1.96
C ASP A 253 9.58 26.71 2.40
N LEU A 254 10.51 26.43 1.48
CA LEU A 254 11.95 26.42 1.73
C LEU A 254 12.56 27.80 1.48
N THR A 255 12.04 28.54 0.50
CA THR A 255 12.62 29.81 0.04
C THR A 255 11.54 30.77 -0.41
N ASP A 256 11.65 32.01 0.04
CA ASP A 256 10.78 33.09 -0.45
C ASP A 256 11.01 33.33 -1.95
N ASN A 257 9.92 33.43 -2.72
CA ASN A 257 9.91 33.65 -4.17
C ASN A 257 10.55 32.52 -4.98
N SER A 258 10.20 31.28 -4.64
CA SER A 258 10.60 30.11 -5.42
C SER A 258 9.99 30.16 -6.82
N VAL A 259 10.58 29.41 -7.76
CA VAL A 259 10.09 29.34 -9.16
C VAL A 259 8.65 28.82 -9.23
N GLY A 260 8.20 28.08 -8.20
CA GLY A 260 6.85 27.52 -8.10
C GLY A 260 5.81 28.43 -7.45
N ASP A 261 6.21 29.60 -6.94
CA ASP A 261 5.33 30.49 -6.16
C ASP A 261 4.36 31.28 -7.04
N ASN A 262 4.75 31.56 -8.28
CA ASN A 262 3.96 32.32 -9.23
C ASN A 262 3.85 31.54 -10.54
N THR A 263 2.65 31.13 -10.88
CA THR A 263 2.38 30.34 -12.09
C THR A 263 1.32 31.00 -12.96
N ARG A 264 1.29 30.61 -14.24
CA ARG A 264 0.14 30.86 -15.09
C ARG A 264 -1.11 30.19 -14.51
N ALA A 265 -2.29 30.64 -14.91
CA ALA A 265 -3.52 29.92 -14.63
C ALA A 265 -3.59 28.62 -15.46
N TRP A 266 -3.99 27.54 -14.81
CA TRP A 266 -4.22 26.23 -15.41
C TRP A 266 -5.71 25.92 -15.33
N ILE A 267 -6.31 25.50 -16.45
CA ILE A 267 -7.68 24.97 -16.45
C ILE A 267 -7.56 23.46 -16.57
N VAL A 268 -8.00 22.74 -15.55
CA VAL A 268 -7.85 21.29 -15.50
C VAL A 268 -8.80 20.64 -16.52
N PRO A 269 -8.29 19.88 -17.51
CA PRO A 269 -9.15 19.24 -18.49
C PRO A 269 -10.10 18.19 -17.87
N PRO A 270 -11.21 17.86 -18.54
CA PRO A 270 -12.03 16.69 -18.18
C PRO A 270 -11.19 15.42 -18.03
N GLY A 271 -11.47 14.63 -17.00
CA GLY A 271 -10.76 13.36 -16.75
C GLY A 271 -9.28 13.51 -16.35
N HIS A 272 -8.82 14.72 -16.03
CA HIS A 272 -7.46 14.99 -15.58
C HIS A 272 -7.44 15.63 -14.19
N TYR A 273 -6.28 15.57 -13.53
CA TYR A 273 -6.07 16.12 -12.20
C TYR A 273 -4.81 16.99 -12.18
N PHE A 274 -4.83 18.01 -11.32
CA PHE A 274 -3.65 18.82 -11.02
C PHE A 274 -3.11 18.40 -9.66
N VAL A 275 -1.83 18.05 -9.62
CA VAL A 275 -1.17 17.53 -8.42
C VAL A 275 -0.05 18.45 -7.96
N LEU A 276 0.12 18.56 -6.65
CA LEU A 276 1.21 19.29 -6.01
C LEU A 276 1.93 18.41 -5.00
N GLY A 277 3.23 18.67 -4.83
CA GLY A 277 3.97 18.17 -3.68
C GLY A 277 3.68 18.98 -2.44
N ASP A 278 3.69 18.30 -1.30
CA ASP A 278 3.60 18.95 0.00
C ASP A 278 4.87 19.76 0.28
N ASN A 279 6.03 19.35 -0.27
CA ASN A 279 7.23 20.18 -0.27
C ASN A 279 7.22 21.10 -1.50
N ARG A 280 6.66 22.31 -1.33
CA ARG A 280 6.31 23.21 -2.44
C ARG A 280 7.50 23.67 -3.27
N ASP A 281 8.69 23.67 -2.69
CA ASP A 281 9.91 24.12 -3.38
C ASP A 281 10.82 22.99 -3.83
N ASN A 282 10.55 21.75 -3.42
CA ASN A 282 11.33 20.57 -3.83
C ASN A 282 10.45 19.47 -4.44
N ALA A 283 9.46 19.86 -5.24
CA ALA A 283 8.58 18.96 -5.95
C ALA A 283 8.55 19.28 -7.46
N SER A 284 8.87 18.28 -8.28
CA SER A 284 8.65 18.35 -9.74
C SER A 284 7.23 17.85 -10.04
N ASP A 285 6.24 18.71 -9.82
CA ASP A 285 4.81 18.40 -9.90
C ASP A 285 4.12 19.04 -11.13
N SER A 286 2.78 19.21 -11.08
CA SER A 286 1.99 19.74 -12.20
C SER A 286 2.37 21.16 -12.61
N ARG A 287 3.00 21.94 -11.73
CA ARG A 287 3.51 23.28 -12.07
C ARG A 287 4.64 23.24 -13.10
N PHE A 288 5.33 22.10 -13.19
CA PHE A 288 6.56 21.92 -13.94
C PHE A 288 6.44 20.81 -15.00
N ARG A 289 7.06 19.66 -14.75
CA ARG A 289 7.24 18.59 -15.74
C ARG A 289 6.06 17.64 -15.82
N VAL A 290 5.25 17.52 -14.77
CA VAL A 290 4.13 16.57 -14.75
C VAL A 290 2.98 17.03 -15.63
N GLY A 291 2.68 18.33 -15.65
CA GLY A 291 1.46 18.84 -16.26
C GLY A 291 0.22 18.24 -15.62
N PHE A 292 -0.84 18.02 -16.39
CA PHE A 292 -2.04 17.36 -15.88
C PHE A 292 -1.88 15.84 -15.86
N VAL A 293 -2.43 15.19 -14.83
CA VAL A 293 -2.38 13.74 -14.68
C VAL A 293 -3.70 13.14 -15.18
N PRO A 294 -3.70 12.36 -16.27
CA PRO A 294 -4.90 11.66 -16.73
C PRO A 294 -5.42 10.68 -15.68
N TYR A 295 -6.74 10.50 -15.60
CA TYR A 295 -7.35 9.56 -14.64
C TYR A 295 -6.79 8.15 -14.81
N GLU A 296 -6.55 7.70 -16.04
CA GLU A 296 -6.00 6.37 -16.31
C GLU A 296 -4.60 6.14 -15.72
N ASN A 297 -3.79 7.21 -15.55
CA ASN A 297 -2.42 7.14 -15.03
C ASN A 297 -2.36 6.87 -13.52
N LEU A 298 -3.45 7.07 -12.77
CA LEU A 298 -3.42 6.83 -11.33
C LEU A 298 -3.21 5.33 -11.05
N VAL A 299 -2.23 4.98 -10.22
CA VAL A 299 -2.01 3.60 -9.79
C VAL A 299 -2.87 3.28 -8.58
N GLY A 300 -3.00 4.24 -7.66
CA GLY A 300 -3.83 4.07 -6.47
C GLY A 300 -3.66 5.19 -5.45
N LYS A 301 -4.43 5.10 -4.37
CA LYS A 301 -4.40 6.06 -3.25
C LYS A 301 -3.40 5.62 -2.19
N ALA A 302 -2.54 6.52 -1.73
CA ALA A 302 -1.69 6.27 -0.57
C ALA A 302 -2.58 6.01 0.65
N ALA A 303 -2.49 4.80 1.21
CA ALA A 303 -3.39 4.37 2.27
C ALA A 303 -2.73 4.51 3.64
N ARG A 304 -1.56 3.90 3.83
CA ARG A 304 -0.96 3.78 5.16
C ARG A 304 0.55 3.57 5.13
N LEU A 305 1.28 4.25 6.00
CA LEU A 305 2.69 3.97 6.30
C LEU A 305 2.81 2.75 7.23
N PHE A 306 3.76 1.86 6.93
CA PHE A 306 4.00 0.68 7.77
C PHE A 306 5.44 0.56 8.25
N TRP A 307 6.37 1.34 7.70
CA TRP A 307 7.77 1.34 8.11
C TRP A 307 8.50 2.58 7.58
N ASN A 308 9.61 2.96 8.23
CA ASN A 308 10.61 3.88 7.68
C ASN A 308 12.01 3.26 7.83
N SER A 309 12.75 3.10 6.74
CA SER A 309 14.07 2.44 6.75
C SER A 309 15.19 3.27 7.39
N ARG A 310 14.98 4.56 7.63
CA ARG A 310 15.94 5.46 8.31
C ARG A 310 15.69 5.56 9.82
N GLY A 311 14.70 4.84 10.34
CA GLY A 311 14.36 4.86 11.78
C GLY A 311 13.62 6.11 12.24
N LEU A 312 13.08 6.91 11.31
CA LEU A 312 12.22 8.05 11.64
C LEU A 312 10.87 7.55 12.18
N ASP A 313 10.30 8.29 13.12
CA ASP A 313 8.95 7.99 13.59
C ASP A 313 7.94 8.14 12.44
N TYR A 314 7.17 7.08 12.23
CA TYR A 314 6.08 7.02 11.26
C TYR A 314 4.74 6.73 11.94
N ALA A 315 4.73 6.42 13.24
CA ALA A 315 3.53 6.06 14.00
C ALA A 315 2.49 7.19 13.97
N SER A 316 2.95 8.41 14.24
CA SER A 316 2.16 9.64 14.21
C SER A 316 1.64 10.01 12.82
N ARG A 317 2.25 9.47 11.76
CA ARG A 317 1.93 9.75 10.34
C ARG A 317 1.32 8.57 9.61
N GLN A 318 0.92 7.50 10.33
CA GLN A 318 0.49 6.25 9.71
C GLN A 318 -0.63 6.44 8.68
N VAL A 319 -1.57 7.36 8.94
CA VAL A 319 -2.68 7.65 8.02
C VAL A 319 -2.36 8.91 7.21
N VAL A 320 -2.10 8.73 5.91
CA VAL A 320 -1.61 9.79 5.01
C VAL A 320 -2.60 10.96 4.83
N ASN A 321 -3.90 10.68 4.93
CA ASN A 321 -4.98 11.69 4.85
C ASN A 321 -5.74 11.85 6.17
N GLY A 322 -5.20 11.31 7.27
CA GLY A 322 -5.80 11.48 8.57
C GLY A 322 -5.65 12.93 8.97
N SER A 323 -6.77 13.61 9.24
CA SER A 323 -6.77 14.89 9.94
C SER A 323 -5.80 14.78 11.10
N VAL A 324 -4.75 15.60 11.09
CA VAL A 324 -3.85 15.74 12.23
C VAL A 324 -4.76 16.00 13.43
N GLY A 325 -4.85 15.01 14.31
CA GLY A 325 -5.68 15.07 15.50
C GLY A 325 -5.25 16.29 16.30
N ARG A 326 -6.26 17.03 16.76
CA ARG A 326 -6.17 18.16 17.69
C ARG A 326 -5.22 17.89 18.86
#